data_AF-A0A2D7NAW3-F1
#
_entry.id   AF-A0A2D7NAW3-F1
#
_cell.length_a   1.000
_cell.length_b   1.000
_cell.length_c   1.000
_cell.angle_alpha   90.00
_cell.angle_beta   90.00
_cell.angle_gamma   90.00
#
_symmetry.space_group_name_H-M   'P 1'
#
loop_
_entity.id
_entity.type
_entity.pdbx_description
1 polymer ?
#
loop_
_entity_poly.entity_id
_entity_poly.type
_entity_poly.pdbx_seq_one_letter_code
_entity_poly.pdbx_strand_id
1 'polypeptide(L)'
;MKNIIVVTGGAGFVGSNLIECLLKKTKKKIICVDNYSSGKKENHINNPRVKYILGNTLNISFLLSNYKKKIHSLFHFGEFSRIYKSFEKFNDCFNSNLIGTNSVFKFCLENKIKLVY
;
A
#
# COMPACT_ATOMS: atom_id res chain seq x y z
N MET A 1 10.91 18.54 2.37
CA MET A 1 11.30 17.36 3.17
C MET A 1 10.33 16.22 2.90
N LYS A 2 10.81 14.98 2.69
CA LYS A 2 9.96 13.79 2.49
C LYS A 2 9.21 13.45 3.80
N ASN A 3 7.88 13.53 3.81
CA ASN A 3 7.05 13.46 5.02
C ASN A 3 5.83 12.53 4.92
N ILE A 4 5.72 11.75 3.84
CA ILE A 4 4.62 10.80 3.62
C ILE A 4 5.16 9.36 3.73
N ILE A 5 4.47 8.50 4.47
CA ILE A 5 4.63 7.06 4.40
C ILE A 5 3.46 6.49 3.60
N VAL A 6 3.75 5.61 2.65
CA VAL A 6 2.72 4.88 1.91
C VAL A 6 2.63 3.47 2.46
N VAL A 7 1.41 2.95 2.60
CA VAL A 7 1.14 1.56 2.96
C VAL A 7 0.16 1.01 1.92
N THR A 8 0.58 0.05 1.09
CA THR A 8 -0.37 -0.68 0.24
C THR A 8 -0.97 -1.83 1.03
N GLY A 9 -2.25 -2.17 0.83
CA GLY A 9 -2.92 -3.19 1.66
C GLY A 9 -3.19 -2.71 3.09
N GLY A 10 -3.21 -1.38 3.30
CA GLY A 10 -3.36 -0.77 4.62
C GLY A 10 -4.75 -0.90 5.25
N ALA A 11 -5.75 -1.39 4.51
CA ALA A 11 -7.05 -1.77 5.05
C ALA A 11 -7.16 -3.28 5.37
N GLY A 12 -6.08 -4.04 5.18
CA GLY A 12 -5.93 -5.42 5.66
C GLY A 12 -5.45 -5.49 7.11
N PHE A 13 -5.35 -6.71 7.66
CA PHE A 13 -5.00 -6.94 9.08
C PHE A 13 -3.63 -6.38 9.47
N VAL A 14 -2.56 -6.77 8.76
CA VAL A 14 -1.19 -6.30 9.05
C VAL A 14 -1.06 -4.80 8.75
N GLY A 15 -1.61 -4.37 7.61
CA GLY A 15 -1.52 -3.00 7.15
C GLY A 15 -2.17 -1.99 8.10
N SER A 16 -3.37 -2.28 8.62
CA SER A 16 -4.06 -1.36 9.53
C SER A 16 -3.34 -1.23 10.88
N ASN A 17 -2.88 -2.35 11.44
CA ASN A 17 -2.07 -2.36 12.67
C ASN A 17 -0.75 -1.59 12.49
N LEU A 18 -0.10 -1.71 11.33
CA LEU A 18 1.09 -0.91 11.03
C LEU A 18 0.75 0.58 10.99
N ILE A 19 -0.34 0.98 10.31
CA ILE A 19 -0.75 2.39 10.24
C ILE A 19 -0.96 2.95 11.65
N GLU A 20 -1.61 2.21 12.54
CA GLU A 20 -1.81 2.64 13.93
C GLU A 20 -0.48 2.82 14.67
N CYS A 21 0.44 1.87 14.52
CA CYS A 21 1.79 1.96 15.10
C CYS A 21 2.57 3.18 14.56
N LEU A 22 2.54 3.41 13.24
CA LEU A 22 3.21 4.54 12.59
C LEU A 22 2.65 5.89 13.03
N LEU A 23 1.35 5.98 13.31
CA LEU A 23 0.74 7.18 13.87
C LEU A 23 1.27 7.48 15.28
N LYS A 24 1.48 6.47 16.11
CA LYS A 24 2.02 6.63 17.48
C LYS A 24 3.52 6.96 17.46
N LYS A 25 4.29 6.34 16.56
CA LYS A 25 5.75 6.45 16.51
C LYS A 25 6.27 7.61 15.67
N THR A 26 5.44 8.22 14.81
CA THR A 26 5.90 9.26 13.89
C THR A 26 4.90 10.39 13.73
N LYS A 27 5.39 11.57 13.34
CA LYS A 27 4.57 12.74 12.95
C LYS A 27 4.27 12.78 11.43
N LYS A 28 4.61 11.74 10.67
CA LYS A 28 4.45 11.70 9.21
C LYS A 28 2.97 11.53 8.82
N LYS A 29 2.64 11.95 7.59
CA LYS A 29 1.34 11.65 6.96
C LYS A 29 1.37 10.24 6.39
N ILE A 30 0.24 9.56 6.38
CA ILE A 30 0.10 8.20 5.90
C ILE A 30 -0.88 8.19 4.73
N ILE A 31 -0.50 7.54 3.64
CA ILE A 31 -1.39 7.25 2.52
C ILE A 31 -1.53 5.73 2.43
N CYS A 32 -2.75 5.25 2.60
CA CYS A 32 -3.13 3.88 2.34
C CYS A 32 -3.59 3.74 0.88
N VAL A 33 -3.05 2.76 0.15
CA VAL A 33 -3.56 2.35 -1.17
C VAL A 33 -4.12 0.93 -1.04
N ASP A 34 -5.41 0.77 -1.26
CA ASP A 34 -6.08 -0.52 -1.09
C ASP A 34 -7.19 -0.71 -2.12
N ASN A 35 -7.37 -1.93 -2.62
CA ASN A 35 -8.44 -2.27 -3.56
C ASN A 35 -9.62 -2.99 -2.88
N TYR A 36 -9.55 -3.23 -1.56
CA TYR A 36 -10.55 -3.94 -0.75
C TYR A 36 -10.89 -5.35 -1.23
N SER A 37 -9.96 -6.00 -1.96
CA SER A 37 -10.10 -7.42 -2.33
C SER A 37 -10.20 -8.33 -1.10
N SER A 38 -9.48 -7.99 -0.04
CA SER A 38 -9.57 -8.61 1.29
C SER A 38 -9.58 -7.61 2.45
N GLY A 39 -9.14 -6.37 2.21
CA GLY A 39 -9.25 -5.27 3.18
C GLY A 39 -10.69 -4.80 3.35
N LYS A 40 -10.99 -4.18 4.50
CA LYS A 40 -12.33 -3.69 4.83
C LYS A 40 -12.29 -2.21 5.21
N LYS A 41 -13.33 -1.46 4.82
CA LYS A 41 -13.47 -0.05 5.24
C LYS A 41 -13.61 0.10 6.76
N GLU A 42 -14.09 -0.93 7.45
CA GLU A 42 -14.13 -1.01 8.91
C GLU A 42 -12.73 -0.90 9.56
N ASN A 43 -11.68 -1.31 8.84
CA ASN A 43 -10.29 -1.19 9.30
C ASN A 43 -9.72 0.22 9.07
N HIS A 44 -10.54 1.18 8.64
CA HIS A 44 -10.07 2.55 8.46
C HIS A 44 -9.79 3.21 9.80
N ILE A 45 -8.62 3.83 9.89
CA ILE A 45 -8.25 4.63 11.05
C ILE A 45 -8.68 6.07 10.78
N ASN A 46 -9.65 6.54 11.56
CA ASN A 46 -10.13 7.91 11.50
C ASN A 46 -9.10 8.86 12.14
N ASN A 47 -8.15 9.34 11.35
CA ASN A 47 -7.14 10.29 11.79
C ASN A 47 -6.83 11.28 10.66
N PRO A 48 -6.71 12.59 10.93
CA PRO A 48 -6.45 13.60 9.90
C PRO A 48 -5.12 13.43 9.15
N ARG A 49 -4.19 12.63 9.68
CA ARG A 49 -2.93 12.29 9.01
C ARG A 49 -3.03 11.08 8.08
N VAL A 50 -4.14 10.36 8.07
CA VAL A 50 -4.33 9.17 7.25
C VAL A 50 -5.27 9.50 6.08
N LYS A 51 -4.85 9.13 4.88
CA LYS A 51 -5.66 9.21 3.67
C LYS A 51 -5.76 7.84 3.03
N TYR A 52 -6.97 7.41 2.71
CA TYR A 52 -7.22 6.18 1.95
C TYR A 52 -7.44 6.52 0.48
N ILE A 53 -6.80 5.76 -0.41
CA ILE A 53 -6.96 5.82 -1.86
C ILE A 53 -7.41 4.44 -2.32
N LEU A 54 -8.59 4.39 -2.95
CA LEU A 54 -9.07 3.18 -3.61
C LEU A 54 -8.22 2.94 -4.87
N GLY A 55 -7.56 1.80 -4.97
CA GLY A 55 -6.80 1.46 -6.17
C GLY A 55 -5.95 0.20 -6.06
N ASN A 56 -5.54 -0.30 -7.22
CA ASN A 56 -4.69 -1.49 -7.36
C ASN A 56 -3.21 -1.08 -7.45
N THR A 57 -2.31 -1.89 -6.88
CA THR A 57 -0.84 -1.72 -6.93
C THR A 57 -0.28 -1.70 -8.35
N LEU A 58 -0.95 -2.32 -9.31
CA LEU A 58 -0.67 -2.18 -10.74
C LEU A 58 -0.61 -0.71 -11.21
N ASN A 59 -1.46 0.13 -10.62
CA ASN A 59 -1.63 1.54 -10.99
C ASN A 59 -0.90 2.51 -10.04
N ILE A 60 0.04 2.01 -9.23
CA ILE A 60 0.68 2.77 -8.15
C ILE A 60 1.33 4.08 -8.63
N SER A 61 1.98 4.07 -9.80
CA SER A 61 2.63 5.24 -10.39
C SER A 61 1.64 6.36 -10.70
N PHE A 62 0.44 6.01 -11.19
CA PHE A 62 -0.63 6.96 -11.46
C PHE A 62 -1.23 7.48 -10.14
N LEU A 63 -1.60 6.57 -9.24
CA LEU A 63 -2.24 6.88 -7.96
C LEU A 63 -1.38 7.80 -7.06
N LEU A 64 -0.05 7.64 -7.12
CA LEU A 64 0.90 8.38 -6.30
C LEU A 64 1.68 9.48 -7.04
N SER A 65 1.32 9.77 -8.30
CA SER A 65 1.97 10.76 -9.16
C SER A 65 2.19 12.12 -8.46
N ASN A 66 1.15 12.63 -7.80
CA ASN A 66 1.16 13.91 -7.08
C ASN A 66 1.94 13.90 -5.75
N TYR A 67 2.28 12.71 -5.24
CA TYR A 67 2.94 12.53 -3.95
C TYR A 67 4.39 12.08 -4.08
N LYS A 68 4.82 11.54 -5.23
CA LYS A 68 6.12 10.85 -5.41
C LYS A 68 7.33 11.55 -4.80
N LYS A 69 7.45 12.88 -4.97
CA LYS A 69 8.56 13.69 -4.41
C LYS A 69 8.52 13.86 -2.88
N LYS A 70 7.36 13.63 -2.25
CA LYS A 70 7.10 13.80 -0.81
C LYS A 70 7.15 12.47 -0.03
N ILE A 71 7.20 11.32 -0.72
CA ILE A 71 7.22 9.99 -0.09
C ILE A 71 8.59 9.73 0.53
N HIS A 72 8.57 9.42 1.82
CA HIS A 72 9.72 8.99 2.60
C HIS A 72 9.99 7.50 2.42
N SER A 73 8.97 6.67 2.62
CA SER A 73 9.04 5.22 2.46
C SER A 73 7.69 4.64 2.03
N LEU A 74 7.73 3.45 1.44
CA LEU A 74 6.55 2.68 1.04
C LEU A 74 6.65 1.28 1.65
N PHE A 75 5.60 0.86 2.36
CA PHE A 75 5.41 -0.49 2.88
C PHE A 75 4.43 -1.23 1.97
N HIS A 76 4.83 -2.38 1.44
CA HIS A 76 4.04 -3.09 0.45
C HIS A 76 3.43 -4.39 1.01
N PHE A 77 2.18 -4.31 1.48
CA PHE A 77 1.37 -5.47 1.90
C PHE A 77 0.15 -5.71 0.98
N GLY A 78 0.14 -5.09 -0.20
CA GLY A 78 -0.98 -5.09 -1.13
C GLY A 78 -0.97 -6.33 -2.03
N GLU A 79 -1.11 -7.50 -1.42
CA GLU A 79 -0.98 -8.80 -2.07
C GLU A 79 -2.17 -9.73 -1.83
N PHE A 80 -2.29 -10.72 -2.72
CA PHE A 80 -3.13 -11.88 -2.54
C PHE A 80 -2.46 -12.88 -1.60
N SER A 81 -3.05 -13.10 -0.41
CA SER A 81 -2.41 -13.84 0.69
C SER A 81 -2.94 -15.26 0.93
N ARG A 82 -4.02 -15.68 0.25
CA ARG A 82 -4.70 -16.96 0.54
C ARG A 82 -4.29 -18.07 -0.43
N ILE A 83 -3.41 -18.97 0.03
CA ILE A 83 -2.84 -20.08 -0.75
C ILE A 83 -3.92 -20.93 -1.45
N TYR A 84 -4.93 -21.41 -0.72
CA TYR A 84 -5.97 -22.25 -1.35
C TYR A 84 -6.73 -21.48 -2.45
N LYS A 85 -7.08 -20.22 -2.18
CA LYS A 85 -7.81 -19.39 -3.16
C LYS A 85 -6.96 -18.95 -4.34
N SER A 86 -5.63 -18.96 -4.23
CA SER A 86 -4.78 -18.57 -5.36
C SER A 86 -4.77 -19.63 -6.46
N PHE A 87 -5.08 -20.89 -6.16
CA PHE A 87 -5.27 -21.91 -7.20
C PHE A 87 -6.53 -21.64 -8.03
N GLU A 88 -7.64 -21.29 -7.38
CA GLU A 88 -8.89 -20.94 -8.06
C GLU A 88 -8.81 -19.58 -8.76
N LYS A 89 -8.11 -18.61 -8.14
CA LYS A 89 -7.97 -17.22 -8.62
C LYS A 89 -6.56 -16.92 -9.07
N PHE A 90 -6.01 -17.81 -9.90
CA PHE A 90 -4.62 -17.71 -10.36
C PHE A 90 -4.30 -16.36 -10.99
N ASN A 91 -5.16 -15.87 -11.90
CA ASN A 91 -4.94 -14.59 -12.57
C ASN A 91 -4.99 -13.40 -11.60
N ASP A 92 -5.87 -13.41 -10.60
CA ASP A 92 -5.91 -12.34 -9.59
C ASP A 92 -4.63 -12.34 -8.74
N CYS A 93 -4.18 -13.53 -8.34
CA CYS A 93 -2.94 -13.71 -7.59
C CYS A 93 -1.73 -13.27 -8.41
N PHE A 94 -1.63 -13.70 -9.68
CA PHE A 94 -0.56 -13.33 -10.59
C PHE A 94 -0.51 -11.82 -10.84
N ASN A 95 -1.66 -11.20 -11.11
CA ASN A 95 -1.78 -9.76 -11.30
C ASN A 95 -1.37 -8.98 -10.04
N SER A 96 -1.77 -9.43 -8.85
CA SER A 96 -1.47 -8.73 -7.61
C SER A 96 -0.02 -8.91 -7.16
N ASN A 97 0.46 -10.16 -7.09
CA ASN A 97 1.71 -10.51 -6.41
C ASN A 97 2.92 -10.47 -7.34
N LEU A 98 2.72 -10.60 -8.66
CA LEU A 98 3.83 -10.48 -9.60
C LEU A 98 3.81 -9.11 -10.27
N ILE A 99 2.76 -8.83 -11.04
CA ILE A 99 2.70 -7.60 -11.84
C ILE A 99 2.56 -6.37 -10.92
N GLY A 100 1.66 -6.44 -9.93
CA GLY A 100 1.44 -5.36 -8.96
C GLY A 100 2.69 -5.06 -8.13
N THR A 101 3.35 -6.09 -7.62
CA THR A 101 4.61 -5.97 -6.88
C THR A 101 5.72 -5.38 -7.75
N ASN A 102 5.86 -5.83 -9.01
CA ASN A 102 6.80 -5.24 -9.96
C ASN A 102 6.52 -3.75 -10.21
N SER A 103 5.25 -3.35 -10.37
CA SER A 103 4.87 -1.94 -10.50
C SER A 103 5.28 -1.10 -9.28
N VAL A 104 5.11 -1.62 -8.07
CA VAL A 104 5.53 -0.97 -6.82
C VAL A 104 7.05 -0.84 -6.73
N PHE A 105 7.77 -1.90 -7.08
CA PHE A 105 9.24 -1.92 -7.06
C PHE A 105 9.81 -0.91 -8.04
N LYS A 106 9.33 -0.93 -9.29
CA LYS A 106 9.71 0.02 -10.33
C LYS A 106 9.43 1.46 -9.90
N PHE A 107 8.24 1.74 -9.38
CA PHE A 107 7.89 3.06 -8.87
C PHE A 107 8.87 3.54 -7.77
N CYS A 108 9.21 2.67 -6.81
CA CYS A 108 10.13 3.02 -5.74
C CYS A 108 11.55 3.26 -6.24
N LEU A 109 12.03 2.41 -7.16
CA LEU A 109 13.34 2.53 -7.80
C LEU A 109 13.50 3.86 -8.54
N GLU A 110 12.57 4.16 -9.46
CA GLU A 110 12.60 5.37 -10.29
C GLU A 110 12.54 6.67 -9.46
N ASN A 111 11.88 6.63 -8.30
CA ASN A 111 11.69 7.80 -7.43
C ASN A 111 12.61 7.83 -6.20
N LYS A 112 13.56 6.88 -6.10
CA LYS A 112 14.48 6.74 -4.96
C LYS A 112 13.73 6.73 -3.62
N ILE A 113 12.69 5.90 -3.52
CA ILE A 113 11.86 5.72 -2.33
C ILE A 113 12.33 4.45 -1.61
N LYS A 114 12.52 4.52 -0.29
CA LYS A 114 12.81 3.34 0.52
C LYS A 114 11.60 2.42 0.52
N LEU A 115 11.75 1.24 -0.04
CA LEU A 115 10.76 0.18 -0.04
C LEU A 115 10.97 -0.74 1.17
N VAL A 116 9.87 -1.16 1.79
CA VAL A 116 9.80 -2.26 2.76
C VAL A 116 8.76 -3.23 2.22
N TYR A 117 9.18 -4.47 2.00
CA TYR A 117 8.40 -5.56 1.43
C TYR A 117 8.54 -6.76 2.36
#